data_AF-A0A1J5IVT0-F1
#
_entry.id   AF-A0A1J5IVT0-F1
#
_cell.length_a   1.000
_cell.length_b   1.000
_cell.length_c   1.000
_cell.angle_alpha   90.00
_cell.angle_beta   90.00
_cell.angle_gamma   90.00
#
_symmetry.space_group_name_H-M   'P 1'
#
loop_
_entity.id
_entity.type
_entity.pdbx_description
1 polymer ?
#
loop_
_entity_poly.entity_id
_entity_poly.type
_entity_poly.pdbx_seq_one_letter_code
_entity_poly.pdbx_strand_id
1 'polypeptide(L)'
;MIRYLLFSLLGFLGSALVLLIVRTMWYNFRSNLLRRKAHPDVIDVTPIPHKHSNRLYIIAWLLLGLGASAYIMNHMDDTTRTKATYIPAHIDAEGNFVPAQQINPNNEEKTAP
;
A
#
# COMPACT_ATOMS: atom_id res chain seq x y z
N MET A 1 11.51 -4.28 10.49
CA MET A 1 10.84 -4.54 9.21
C MET A 1 9.63 -3.63 8.96
N ILE A 2 8.81 -3.34 9.98
CA ILE A 2 7.64 -2.43 9.88
C ILE A 2 7.92 -1.07 9.21
N ARG A 3 9.14 -0.55 9.39
CA ARG A 3 9.63 0.71 8.78
C ARG A 3 9.53 0.67 7.26
N TYR A 4 9.97 -0.42 6.64
CA TYR A 4 9.95 -0.61 5.19
C TYR A 4 8.53 -0.81 4.66
N LEU A 5 7.65 -1.44 5.45
CA LEU A 5 6.24 -1.58 5.12
C LEU A 5 5.54 -0.21 5.10
N LEU A 6 5.81 0.64 6.09
CA LEU A 6 5.30 2.02 6.11
C LEU A 6 5.83 2.84 4.93
N PHE A 7 7.11 2.73 4.58
CA PHE A 7 7.66 3.41 3.40
C PHE A 7 7.05 2.90 2.08
N SER A 8 6.85 1.59 1.94
CA SER A 8 6.17 0.99 0.79
C SER A 8 4.73 1.46 0.67
N LEU A 9 3.99 1.43 1.78
CA LEU A 9 2.60 1.87 1.82
C LEU A 9 2.48 3.37 1.53
N LEU A 10 3.37 4.19 2.08
CA LEU A 10 3.38 5.62 1.84
C LEU A 10 3.82 5.96 0.40
N GLY A 11 4.73 5.19 -0.19
CA GLY A 11 5.10 5.37 -1.60
C GLY A 11 3.96 5.03 -2.55
N PHE A 12 3.30 3.89 -2.35
CA PHE A 12 2.19 3.45 -3.19
C PHE A 12 0.91 4.25 -2.95
N LEU A 13 0.43 4.30 -1.69
CA LEU A 13 -0.82 4.97 -1.34
C LEU A 13 -0.65 6.49 -1.33
N GLY A 14 0.50 7.00 -0.88
CA GLY A 14 0.75 8.44 -0.83
C GLY A 14 0.83 9.05 -2.22
N SER A 15 1.42 8.39 -3.21
CA SER A 15 1.41 8.89 -4.60
C SER A 15 -0.01 8.96 -5.17
N ALA A 16 -0.83 7.94 -4.93
CA ALA A 16 -2.25 7.96 -5.30
C ALA A 16 -3.03 9.08 -4.58
N LEU A 17 -2.75 9.28 -3.29
CA LEU A 17 -3.38 10.32 -2.48
C LEU A 17 -3.01 11.73 -2.99
N VAL A 18 -1.74 11.95 -3.31
CA VAL A 18 -1.25 13.22 -3.89
C VAL A 18 -1.94 13.51 -5.20
N LEU A 19 -2.03 12.54 -6.12
CA LEU A 19 -2.74 12.70 -7.39
C LEU A 19 -4.22 13.04 -7.18
N LEU A 20 -4.87 12.40 -6.20
CA LEU A 20 -6.27 12.65 -5.86
C LEU A 20 -6.47 14.06 -5.31
N ILE A 21 -5.59 14.53 -4.43
CA ILE A 21 -5.62 15.90 -3.88
C ILE A 21 -5.43 16.91 -5.01
N VAL A 22 -4.39 16.73 -5.84
CA VAL A 22 -4.11 17.62 -6.99
C VAL A 22 -5.30 17.69 -7.94
N ARG A 23 -5.88 16.53 -8.28
CA ARG A 23 -7.08 16.46 -9.15
C ARG A 23 -8.27 17.19 -8.53
N THR A 24 -8.50 17.04 -7.23
CA THR A 24 -9.62 17.67 -6.53
C THR A 24 -9.42 19.18 -6.42
N MET A 25 -8.19 19.63 -6.15
CA MET A 25 -7.83 21.04 -6.16
C MET A 25 -8.00 21.65 -7.56
N TRP A 26 -7.58 20.93 -8.61
CA TRP A 26 -7.78 21.36 -9.99
C TRP A 26 -9.25 21.53 -10.35
N TYR A 27 -10.11 20.56 -10.00
CA TYR A 27 -11.55 20.68 -10.24
C TYR A 27 -12.16 21.88 -9.52
N ASN A 28 -11.78 22.12 -8.25
CA ASN A 28 -12.26 23.27 -7.49
C ASN A 28 -11.76 24.61 -8.04
N PHE A 29 -10.50 24.65 -8.47
CA PHE A 29 -9.94 25.84 -9.11
C PHE A 29 -10.65 26.14 -10.43
N ARG A 30 -10.84 25.10 -11.26
CA ARG A 30 -11.54 25.21 -12.54
C ARG A 30 -13.00 25.62 -12.36
N SER A 31 -13.71 25.04 -11.39
CA SER A 31 -15.10 25.40 -11.11
C SER A 31 -15.22 26.84 -10.63
N ASN A 32 -14.32 27.31 -9.76
CA ASN A 32 -14.29 28.71 -9.33
C ASN A 32 -13.99 29.69 -10.47
N LEU A 33 -13.08 29.34 -11.38
CA LEU A 33 -12.81 30.15 -12.58
C LEU A 33 -14.03 30.24 -13.50
N LEU A 34 -14.73 29.12 -13.71
CA LEU A 34 -15.95 29.09 -14.52
C LEU A 34 -17.08 29.88 -13.86
N ARG A 35 -17.24 29.79 -12.53
CA ARG A 35 -18.24 30.56 -11.77
C ARG A 35 -17.98 32.07 -11.84
N ARG A 36 -16.72 32.51 -11.75
CA ARG A 36 -16.35 33.94 -11.86
C ARG A 36 -16.60 34.51 -13.26
N LYS A 37 -16.53 33.68 -14.30
CA LYS A 37 -16.85 34.09 -15.67
C LYS A 37 -18.35 34.01 -15.99
N ALA A 38 -19.12 33.30 -15.17
CA ALA A 38 -20.55 33.09 -15.33
C ALA A 38 -21.38 34.09 -14.50
N HIS A 39 -21.06 35.38 -14.60
CA HIS A 39 -21.99 36.47 -14.25
C HIS A 39 -22.69 37.01 -15.50
N PRO A 40 -23.52 36.25 -16.24
CA PRO A 40 -24.71 36.82 -16.83
C PRO A 40 -25.82 36.75 -15.77
N ASP A 41 -26.66 37.76 -15.77
CA ASP A 41 -27.84 37.95 -14.90
C ASP A 41 -28.93 36.93 -15.26
N VAL A 42 -28.60 35.64 -15.22
CA VAL A 42 -29.48 34.53 -15.58
C VAL A 42 -30.03 33.95 -14.29
N ILE A 43 -31.31 34.26 -14.05
CA ILE A 43 -32.15 33.53 -13.09
C ILE A 43 -32.25 32.09 -13.63
N ASP A 44 -31.36 31.24 -13.16
CA ASP A 44 -31.35 29.82 -13.50
C ASP A 44 -32.52 29.13 -12.77
N VAL A 45 -33.64 28.97 -13.48
CA VAL A 45 -34.84 28.25 -13.02
C VAL A 45 -34.68 26.73 -13.18
N THR A 46 -33.49 26.24 -13.56
CA THR A 46 -33.29 24.80 -13.72
C THR A 46 -33.10 24.15 -12.35
N PRO A 47 -33.98 23.22 -11.91
CA PRO A 47 -33.83 22.56 -10.63
C PRO A 47 -32.54 21.76 -10.62
N ILE A 48 -31.63 22.12 -9.72
CA ILE A 48 -30.38 21.39 -9.48
C ILE A 48 -30.77 20.07 -8.81
N PRO A 49 -30.65 18.90 -9.46
CA PRO A 49 -30.94 17.65 -8.78
C PRO A 49 -29.90 17.46 -7.69
N HIS A 50 -30.32 17.57 -6.43
CA HIS A 50 -29.50 17.19 -5.29
C HIS A 50 -29.33 15.67 -5.34
N LYS A 51 -28.30 15.22 -6.07
CA LYS A 51 -27.92 13.82 -6.11
C LYS A 51 -27.34 13.46 -4.75
N HIS A 52 -28.21 13.01 -3.85
CA HIS A 52 -27.78 12.47 -2.57
C HIS A 52 -26.82 11.32 -2.80
N SER A 53 -25.65 11.39 -2.18
CA SER A 53 -24.71 10.28 -2.16
C SER A 53 -25.41 9.07 -1.55
N ASN A 54 -25.46 7.95 -2.29
CA ASN A 54 -26.15 6.75 -1.85
C ASN A 54 -25.40 6.16 -0.66
N ARG A 55 -25.98 6.30 0.55
CA ARG A 55 -25.36 5.81 1.80
C ARG A 55 -25.06 4.32 1.74
N LEU A 56 -25.84 3.54 0.98
CA LEU A 56 -25.59 2.11 0.77
C LEU A 56 -24.28 1.86 0.02
N TYR A 57 -23.92 2.72 -0.93
CA TYR A 57 -22.64 2.62 -1.65
C TYR A 57 -21.46 2.85 -0.71
N ILE A 58 -21.58 3.83 0.20
CA ILE A 58 -20.55 4.12 1.21
C ILE A 58 -20.40 2.92 2.16
N ILE A 59 -21.51 2.38 2.67
CA ILE A 59 -21.50 1.24 3.58
C ILE A 59 -20.89 0.00 2.89
N ALA A 60 -21.27 -0.28 1.64
CA ALA A 60 -20.72 -1.39 0.88
C ALA A 60 -19.19 -1.29 0.73
N TRP A 61 -18.68 -0.10 0.39
CA TRP A 61 -17.24 0.14 0.32
C TRP A 61 -16.53 -0.03 1.66
N LEU A 62 -17.17 0.42 2.74
CA LEU A 62 -16.62 0.31 4.09
C LEU A 62 -16.51 -1.16 4.53
N LEU A 63 -17.54 -1.97 4.25
CA LEU A 63 -17.55 -3.40 4.52
C LEU A 63 -16.50 -4.15 3.68
N LEU A 64 -16.36 -3.79 2.40
CA LEU A 64 -15.40 -4.43 1.50
C LEU A 64 -13.95 -4.13 1.93
N GLY A 65 -13.68 -2.88 2.35
CA GLY A 65 -12.38 -2.49 2.90
C GLY A 65 -12.05 -3.19 4.23
N LEU A 66 -13.02 -3.26 5.16
CA LEU A 66 -12.86 -3.99 6.42
C LEU A 66 -12.61 -5.49 6.19
N GLY A 67 -13.37 -6.11 5.27
CA GLY A 67 -13.22 -7.51 4.93
C GLY A 67 -11.86 -7.82 4.32
N ALA A 68 -11.37 -6.98 3.40
CA ALA A 68 -10.06 -7.14 2.80
C ALA A 68 -8.94 -6.99 3.85
N SER A 69 -9.05 -6.00 4.75
CA SER A 69 -8.09 -5.80 5.83
C SER A 69 -8.05 -6.99 6.80
N ALA A 70 -9.21 -7.52 7.18
CA ALA A 70 -9.30 -8.69 8.06
C ALA A 70 -8.74 -9.96 7.39
N TYR A 71 -9.01 -10.14 6.10
CA TYR A 71 -8.48 -11.26 5.32
C TYR A 71 -6.95 -11.26 5.27
N ILE A 72 -6.35 -10.10 4.99
CA ILE A 72 -4.89 -9.93 4.96
C ILE A 72 -4.31 -10.19 6.35
N MET A 73 -4.94 -9.66 7.41
CA MET A 73 -4.45 -9.84 8.77
C MET A 73 -4.47 -11.31 9.21
N ASN A 74 -5.45 -12.11 8.75
CA ASN A 74 -5.50 -13.54 9.01
C ASN A 74 -4.49 -14.36 8.19
N HIS A 75 -4.07 -13.86 7.03
CA HIS A 75 -3.12 -14.55 6.14
C HIS A 75 -1.70 -13.99 6.23
N MET A 76 -1.45 -13.05 7.15
CA MET A 76 -0.09 -12.68 7.50
C MET A 76 0.49 -13.82 8.34
N ASP A 77 1.23 -14.71 7.67
CA ASP A 77 1.98 -15.77 8.32
C ASP A 77 2.95 -15.16 9.34
N ASP A 78 2.68 -15.43 10.61
CA ASP A 78 3.55 -15.14 11.76
C ASP A 78 4.71 -16.14 11.88
N THR A 79 5.09 -16.76 10.76
CA THR A 79 6.31 -17.58 10.70
C THR A 79 7.48 -16.65 10.97
N THR A 80 7.96 -16.69 12.21
CA THR A 80 9.24 -16.15 12.63
C THR A 80 10.27 -16.70 11.66
N ARG A 81 10.69 -15.89 10.68
CA ARG A 81 11.78 -16.24 9.78
C ARG A 81 12.93 -16.66 10.66
N THR A 82 13.20 -17.97 10.72
CA THR A 82 14.40 -18.51 11.35
C THR A 82 15.54 -17.71 10.76
N LYS A 83 16.33 -17.10 11.64
CA LYS A 83 17.34 -16.11 11.29
C LYS A 83 18.43 -16.85 10.50
N ALA A 84 18.23 -16.98 9.19
CA ALA A 84 19.16 -17.70 8.32
C ALA A 84 20.47 -16.92 8.31
N THR A 85 21.52 -17.55 8.82
CA THR A 85 22.85 -16.94 8.86
C THR A 85 23.48 -17.12 7.48
N TYR A 86 23.74 -16.00 6.81
CA TYR A 86 24.42 -16.01 5.51
C TYR A 86 25.93 -16.15 5.72
N ILE A 87 26.50 -17.20 5.13
CA ILE A 87 27.95 -17.39 5.05
C ILE A 87 28.40 -17.00 3.64
N PRO A 88 29.21 -15.94 3.49
CA PRO A 88 29.73 -15.56 2.19
C PRO A 88 30.70 -16.62 1.65
N ALA A 89 30.82 -16.68 0.33
CA ALA A 89 31.82 -17.52 -0.31
C ALA A 89 33.22 -17.11 0.15
N HIS A 90 34.03 -18.09 0.53
CA HIS A 90 35.38 -17.88 1.03
C HIS A 90 36.31 -18.98 0.52
N ILE A 91 37.61 -18.71 0.61
CA ILE A 91 38.65 -19.70 0.34
C ILE A 91 39.04 -20.31 1.69
N ASP A 92 39.04 -21.63 1.79
CA ASP A 92 39.42 -22.33 3.01
C ASP A 92 40.94 -22.28 3.25
N ALA A 93 41.39 -22.79 4.40
CA ALA A 93 42.81 -22.82 4.75
C ALA A 93 43.65 -23.74 3.84
N GLU A 94 43.00 -24.62 3.07
CA GLU A 94 43.61 -25.56 2.13
C GLU A 94 43.64 -25.00 0.70
N GLY A 95 43.08 -23.80 0.49
CA GLY A 95 43.05 -23.10 -0.79
C GLY A 95 41.85 -23.47 -1.69
N ASN A 96 40.87 -24.22 -1.18
CA ASN A 96 39.68 -24.58 -1.95
C ASN A 96 38.60 -23.50 -1.84
N PHE A 97 37.83 -23.35 -2.91
CA PHE A 97 36.71 -22.43 -2.97
C PHE A 97 35.47 -23.03 -2.31
N VAL A 98 35.00 -22.41 -1.23
CA VAL A 98 33.75 -22.77 -0.55
C VAL A 98 32.63 -21.85 -1.04
N PRO A 99 31.58 -22.38 -1.69
CA PRO A 99 30.48 -21.57 -2.19
C PRO A 99 29.64 -20.98 -1.04
N ALA A 100 28.94 -19.88 -1.31
CA ALA A 100 28.09 -19.22 -0.32
C ALA A 100 26.94 -20.15 0.13
N GLN A 101 26.68 -20.18 1.43
CA GLN A 101 25.66 -21.05 2.03
C GLN A 101 24.76 -20.26 2.98
N GLN A 102 23.50 -20.68 3.07
CA GLN A 102 22.55 -20.18 4.06
C GLN A 102 22.30 -21.27 5.08
N ILE A 103 22.76 -21.06 6.31
CA ILE A 103 22.51 -22.01 7.40
C ILE A 103 21.17 -21.68 8.03
N ASN A 104 20.26 -22.66 7.98
CA ASN A 104 19.03 -22.65 8.76
C ASN A 104 19.26 -23.45 10.03
N PRO A 105 19.16 -22.85 11.24
CA PRO A 105 19.47 -23.54 12.50
C PRO A 105 18.61 -24.79 12.75
N ASN A 106 17.48 -24.96 12.04
CA ASN A 106 16.63 -26.14 12.15
C ASN A 106 17.12 -27.37 11.36
N ASN A 107 18.20 -27.26 10.57
CA ASN A 107 18.75 -28.35 9.77
C ASN A 107 20.05 -28.95 10.33
N GLU A 108 20.60 -28.41 11.42
CA GLU A 108 21.87 -28.88 12.00
C GLU A 108 21.71 -30.12 12.91
N GLU A 109 20.50 -30.49 13.30
CA GLU A 109 20.27 -31.64 14.20
C GLU A 109 20.42 -33.01 13.49
N LYS A 110 20.59 -33.06 12.16
CA LYS A 110 20.56 -34.34 11.41
C LYS A 110 21.90 -34.89 10.93
N THR A 111 23.02 -34.27 11.29
CA THR A 111 24.35 -34.76 10.90
C THR A 111 25.35 -34.62 12.03
N ALA A 112 25.22 -35.46 13.05
CA ALA A 112 26.33 -35.86 13.91
C ALA A 112 26.36 -37.41 13.95
N PRO A 113 27.43 -38.07 13.47
CA PRO A 113 27.65 -39.50 13.68
C PRO A 113 28.07 -39.82 15.13
#